data_AF-A0A821BCZ6-F1
#
_entry.id   AF-A0A821BCZ6-F1
#
_cell.length_a   1.000
_cell.length_b   1.000
_cell.length_c   1.000
_cell.angle_alpha   90.00
_cell.angle_beta   90.00
_cell.angle_gamma   90.00
#
_symmetry.space_group_name_H-M   'P 1'
#
loop_
_entity.id
_entity.type
_entity.pdbx_description
1 polymer ?
#
loop_
_entity_poly.entity_id
_entity_poly.type
_entity_poly.pdbx_seq_one_letter_code
_entity_poly.pdbx_strand_id
1 'polypeptide(L)'
;TDDVLLQPVIVFDEIGLAELSAHNPLKVLHSELEVETCRHGFVGLSNWRLDASKMNRALYLACPDPDVNDLQLTAKTILKSMTSTHDQVARIDNKIIDSLAAAYFDLYEHIRVQTQYNNYFGLR
;
A
#
# COMPACT_ATOMS: atom_id res chain seq x y z
N THR A 1 17.32 -4.47 35.34
CA THR A 1 16.47 -3.63 34.47
C THR A 1 16.93 -3.94 33.07
N ASP A 2 16.22 -4.83 32.39
CA ASP A 2 16.48 -5.10 30.98
C ASP A 2 16.10 -3.83 30.22
N ASP A 3 17.12 -3.04 29.84
CA ASP A 3 16.94 -1.97 28.87
C ASP A 3 16.48 -2.65 27.58
N VAL A 4 15.18 -2.53 27.30
CA VAL A 4 14.62 -2.92 26.01
C VAL A 4 15.39 -2.12 24.97
N LEU A 5 16.21 -2.81 24.17
CA LEU A 5 16.91 -2.22 23.04
C LEU A 5 15.85 -1.76 22.03
N LEU A 6 15.47 -0.48 22.12
CA LEU A 6 14.58 0.17 21.18
C LEU A 6 15.36 0.39 19.88
N GLN A 7 14.97 -0.33 18.83
CA GLN A 7 15.50 -0.12 17.50
C GLN A 7 14.63 0.92 16.77
N PRO A 8 15.13 2.15 16.53
CA PRO A 8 14.39 3.15 15.79
C PRO A 8 14.11 2.70 14.35
N VAL A 9 12.91 2.99 13.85
CA VAL A 9 12.48 2.70 12.47
C VAL A 9 12.17 4.00 11.76
N ILE A 10 12.78 4.19 10.60
CA ILE A 10 12.56 5.34 9.71
C ILE A 10 11.56 4.92 8.64
N VAL A 11 10.48 5.68 8.50
CA VAL A 11 9.43 5.44 7.50
C VAL A 11 9.41 6.60 6.52
N PHE A 12 9.65 6.30 5.24
CA PHE A 12 9.52 7.28 4.16
C PHE A 12 8.20 7.03 3.45
N ASP A 13 7.33 8.04 3.47
CA ASP A 13 6.12 8.06 2.64
C ASP A 13 6.44 8.67 1.27
N GLU A 14 5.85 8.11 0.22
CA GLU A 14 6.06 8.50 -1.19
C GLU A 14 7.53 8.63 -1.65
N ILE A 15 8.39 7.68 -1.25
CA ILE A 15 9.83 7.72 -1.54
C ILE A 15 10.16 7.83 -3.04
N GLY A 16 9.31 7.31 -3.92
CA GLY A 16 9.49 7.40 -5.37
C GLY A 16 9.51 8.83 -5.90
N LEU A 17 8.85 9.79 -5.24
CA LEU A 17 8.91 11.21 -5.66
C LEU A 17 10.32 11.78 -5.52
N ALA A 18 11.11 11.26 -4.59
CA ALA A 18 12.47 11.71 -4.36
C ALA A 18 13.42 11.35 -5.51
N GLU A 19 13.07 10.40 -6.38
CA GLU A 19 13.83 10.11 -7.62
C GLU A 19 13.73 11.22 -8.66
N LEU A 20 12.63 11.98 -8.67
CA LEU A 20 12.42 13.08 -9.60
C LEU A 20 13.29 14.31 -9.25
N SER A 21 13.89 14.33 -8.07
CA SER A 21 14.72 15.44 -7.62
C SER A 21 16.07 15.46 -8.33
N ALA A 22 16.43 16.62 -8.87
CA ALA A 22 17.75 16.88 -9.46
C ALA A 22 18.92 16.67 -8.49
N HIS A 23 18.66 16.67 -7.18
CA HIS A 23 19.68 16.48 -6.14
C HIS A 23 19.91 15.02 -5.75
N ASN A 24 19.15 14.05 -6.33
CA ASN A 24 19.25 12.62 -6.05
C ASN A 24 19.38 12.28 -4.54
N PRO A 25 18.42 12.73 -3.71
CA PRO A 25 18.46 12.55 -2.26
C PRO A 25 18.56 11.09 -1.83
N LEU A 26 18.05 10.15 -2.65
CA LEU A 26 18.10 8.71 -2.38
C LEU A 26 19.51 8.11 -2.50
N LYS A 27 20.52 8.89 -2.89
CA LYS A 27 21.91 8.43 -2.86
C LYS A 27 22.43 8.20 -1.43
N VAL A 28 21.95 8.96 -0.46
CA VAL A 28 22.30 8.79 0.96
C VAL A 28 21.86 7.43 1.50
N LEU A 29 20.73 6.90 1.03
CA LEU A 29 20.24 5.59 1.48
C LEU A 29 21.20 4.44 1.14
N HIS A 30 22.09 4.61 0.17
CA HIS A 30 23.07 3.56 -0.13
C HIS A 30 23.97 3.29 1.06
N SER A 31 24.55 4.33 1.69
CA SER A 31 25.43 4.16 2.84
C SER A 31 24.64 3.81 4.10
N GLU A 32 23.48 4.43 4.31
CA GLU A 32 22.70 4.21 5.54
C GLU A 32 22.05 2.83 5.63
N LEU A 33 21.83 2.15 4.50
CA LEU A 33 21.20 0.83 4.41
C LEU A 33 22.19 -0.30 4.09
N GLU A 34 23.51 -0.05 4.09
CA GLU A 34 24.51 -1.13 4.01
C GLU A 34 24.35 -2.06 5.22
N VAL A 35 24.35 -3.38 5.00
CA VAL A 35 24.11 -4.38 6.06
C VAL A 35 25.08 -4.23 7.24
N GLU A 36 26.34 -3.86 6.96
CA GLU A 36 27.38 -3.70 7.97
C GLU A 36 27.22 -2.44 8.83
N THR A 37 26.50 -1.42 8.32
CA THR A 37 26.39 -0.10 8.96
C THR A 37 24.96 0.34 9.24
N CYS A 38 23.97 -0.51 8.92
CA CYS A 38 22.56 -0.21 9.13
C CYS A 38 22.25 -0.10 10.62
N ARG A 39 21.98 1.13 11.09
CA ARG A 39 21.71 1.43 12.51
C ARG A 39 20.22 1.50 12.85
N HIS A 40 19.36 1.61 11.84
CA HIS A 40 17.93 1.87 11.98
C HIS A 40 17.15 0.88 11.13
N GLY A 41 15.96 0.48 11.59
CA GLY A 41 14.99 -0.13 10.68
C GLY A 41 14.56 0.87 9.61
N PHE A 42 14.24 0.40 8.41
CA PHE A 42 13.85 1.26 7.30
C PHE A 42 12.65 0.67 6.55
N VAL A 43 11.65 1.52 6.28
CA VAL A 43 10.49 1.20 5.45
C VAL A 43 10.27 2.35 4.47
N GLY A 44 10.28 2.06 3.17
CA GLY A 44 9.93 3.01 2.11
C GLY A 44 8.60 2.63 1.47
N LEU A 45 7.64 3.54 1.47
CA LEU A 45 6.34 3.39 0.80
C LEU A 45 6.35 4.23 -0.47
N SER A 46 5.86 3.67 -1.57
CA SER A 46 5.78 4.38 -2.84
C SER A 46 4.71 3.80 -3.75
N ASN A 47 3.97 4.69 -4.42
CA ASN A 47 3.09 4.32 -5.54
C ASN A 47 3.86 4.19 -6.86
N TRP A 48 5.11 4.68 -6.90
CA TRP A 48 5.98 4.63 -8.08
C TRP A 48 7.11 3.63 -7.86
N ARG A 49 7.46 2.88 -8.92
CA ARG A 49 8.62 2.00 -8.90
C ARG A 49 9.89 2.83 -8.74
N LEU A 50 10.75 2.40 -7.83
CA LEU A 50 12.11 2.92 -7.69
C LEU A 50 13.04 2.23 -8.70
N ASP A 51 14.17 2.87 -8.99
CA ASP A 51 15.23 2.25 -9.78
C ASP A 51 15.83 1.01 -9.07
N ALA A 52 16.18 0.00 -9.86
CA ALA A 52 16.69 -1.28 -9.36
C ALA A 52 17.97 -1.12 -8.52
N SER A 53 18.83 -0.14 -8.84
CA SER A 53 20.07 0.09 -8.07
C SER A 53 19.83 0.58 -6.64
N LYS A 54 18.62 1.12 -6.37
CA LYS A 54 18.18 1.62 -5.05
C LYS A 54 17.51 0.55 -4.20
N MET A 55 16.95 -0.49 -4.84
CA MET A 55 16.22 -1.55 -4.16
C MET A 55 17.09 -2.74 -3.74
N ASN A 56 18.30 -2.89 -4.28
CA ASN A 56 19.20 -4.02 -3.97
C ASN A 56 19.59 -4.15 -2.48
N ARG A 57 19.37 -3.11 -1.67
CA ARG A 57 19.67 -3.08 -0.23
C ARG A 57 18.42 -3.29 0.66
N ALA A 58 17.26 -3.50 0.05
CA ALA A 58 15.99 -3.66 0.75
C ALA A 58 15.17 -4.82 0.16
N LEU A 59 14.23 -5.34 0.96
CA LEU A 59 13.21 -6.24 0.44
C LEU A 59 12.13 -5.42 -0.28
N TYR A 60 11.99 -5.63 -1.59
CA TYR A 60 10.93 -5.01 -2.37
C TYR A 60 9.65 -5.86 -2.33
N LEU A 61 8.55 -5.24 -1.90
CA LEU A 61 7.21 -5.83 -1.96
C LEU A 61 6.36 -4.99 -2.90
N ALA A 62 5.69 -5.66 -3.84
CA ALA A 62 4.71 -5.03 -4.72
C ALA A 62 3.31 -5.46 -4.32
N CYS A 63 2.40 -4.50 -4.20
CA CYS A 63 0.98 -4.75 -4.03
C CYS A 63 0.30 -4.48 -5.38
N PRO A 64 -0.04 -5.51 -6.16
CA PRO A 64 -0.80 -5.33 -7.40
C PRO A 64 -2.22 -4.86 -7.11
N ASP A 65 -2.89 -4.36 -8.14
CA ASP A 65 -4.32 -4.03 -8.05
C ASP A 65 -5.13 -5.29 -7.70
N PRO A 66 -6.10 -5.18 -6.78
CA PRO A 66 -6.92 -6.31 -6.36
C PRO A 66 -7.85 -6.75 -7.50
N ASP A 67 -8.09 -8.06 -7.59
CA ASP A 67 -9.14 -8.58 -8.46
C ASP A 67 -10.53 -8.43 -7.81
N VAL A 68 -11.60 -8.80 -8.53
CA VAL A 68 -12.96 -8.74 -7.99
C VAL A 68 -13.15 -9.60 -6.74
N ASN A 69 -12.46 -10.74 -6.62
CA ASN A 69 -12.56 -11.62 -5.46
C ASN A 69 -11.86 -11.00 -4.24
N ASP A 70 -10.71 -10.36 -4.45
CA ASP A 70 -9.99 -9.62 -3.41
C ASP A 70 -10.85 -8.48 -2.85
N LEU A 71 -11.54 -7.74 -3.73
CA LEU A 71 -12.48 -6.68 -3.35
C LEU A 71 -13.65 -7.24 -2.53
N GLN A 72 -14.26 -8.34 -2.99
CA GLN A 72 -15.35 -9.01 -2.28
C GLN A 72 -14.92 -9.51 -0.90
N LEU A 73 -13.76 -10.14 -0.82
CA LEU A 73 -13.19 -10.65 0.42
C LEU A 73 -12.89 -9.51 1.40
N THR A 74 -12.29 -8.43 0.91
CA THR A 74 -11.97 -7.24 1.70
C THR A 74 -13.24 -6.62 2.28
N ALA A 75 -14.26 -6.39 1.45
CA ALA A 75 -15.52 -5.80 1.89
C ALA A 75 -16.28 -6.69 2.89
N LYS A 76 -16.33 -8.01 2.66
CA LYS A 76 -16.90 -8.99 3.62
C LYS A 76 -16.15 -8.99 4.95
N THR A 77 -14.83 -8.87 4.91
CA THR A 77 -13.98 -8.83 6.11
C THR A 77 -14.21 -7.56 6.93
N ILE A 78 -14.31 -6.40 6.26
CA ILE A 78 -14.66 -5.12 6.89
C ILE A 78 -16.06 -5.20 7.53
N LEU A 79 -17.05 -5.75 6.83
CA LEU A 79 -18.39 -5.91 7.38
C LEU A 79 -18.40 -6.82 8.62
N LYS A 80 -17.65 -7.92 8.58
CA LYS A 80 -17.50 -8.85 9.71
C LYS A 80 -16.84 -8.20 10.93
N SER A 81 -15.83 -7.36 10.73
CA SER A 81 -15.17 -6.67 11.85
C SER A 81 -16.10 -5.66 12.52
N MET A 82 -16.91 -4.93 11.74
CA MET A 82 -17.88 -3.96 12.29
C MET A 82 -19.03 -4.63 13.05
N THR A 83 -19.59 -5.73 12.50
CA THR A 83 -20.68 -6.48 13.14
C THR A 83 -20.26 -7.17 14.44
N SER A 84 -18.98 -7.47 14.61
CA SER A 84 -18.44 -8.07 15.84
C SER A 84 -18.33 -7.05 16.99
N THR A 85 -18.45 -5.75 16.72
CA THR A 85 -18.20 -4.67 17.71
C THR A 85 -19.47 -3.92 18.11
N HIS A 86 -20.53 -3.99 17.30
CA HIS A 86 -21.79 -3.30 17.56
C HIS A 86 -23.02 -4.15 17.21
N ASP A 87 -23.88 -4.40 18.20
CA ASP A 87 -25.17 -5.12 18.10
C ASP A 87 -26.22 -4.45 17.16
N GLN A 88 -25.86 -3.39 16.44
CA GLN A 88 -26.81 -2.54 15.70
C GLN A 88 -26.43 -2.28 14.23
N VAL A 89 -25.48 -3.02 13.64
CA VAL A 89 -25.22 -2.89 12.19
C VAL A 89 -26.27 -3.69 11.44
N ALA A 90 -27.09 -3.00 10.62
CA ALA A 90 -27.97 -3.64 9.65
C ALA A 90 -27.16 -4.69 8.86
N ARG A 91 -27.58 -5.95 8.90
CA ARG A 91 -26.90 -7.04 8.17
C ARG A 91 -27.02 -6.75 6.68
N ILE A 92 -25.97 -6.16 6.08
CA ILE A 92 -25.87 -6.03 4.64
C ILE A 92 -25.73 -7.44 4.07
N ASP A 93 -26.61 -7.81 3.14
CA ASP A 93 -26.54 -9.11 2.48
C ASP A 93 -25.22 -9.23 1.70
N ASN A 94 -24.53 -10.36 1.83
CA ASN A 94 -23.32 -10.67 1.07
C ASN A 94 -23.52 -10.50 -0.45
N LYS A 95 -24.74 -10.75 -0.97
CA LYS A 95 -25.05 -10.50 -2.38
C LYS A 95 -24.93 -9.03 -2.78
N ILE A 96 -25.29 -8.11 -1.88
CA ILE A 96 -25.15 -6.67 -2.11
C ILE A 96 -23.68 -6.32 -2.15
N ILE A 97 -22.88 -6.85 -1.21
CA ILE A 97 -21.43 -6.66 -1.19
C ILE A 97 -20.77 -7.18 -2.47
N ASP A 98 -21.16 -8.38 -2.91
CA ASP A 98 -20.61 -9.00 -4.12
C ASP A 98 -20.95 -8.19 -5.38
N SER A 99 -22.17 -7.65 -5.44
CA SER A 99 -22.62 -6.79 -6.53
C SER A 99 -21.90 -5.45 -6.53
N LEU A 100 -21.65 -4.85 -5.35
CA LEU A 100 -20.93 -3.58 -5.23
C LEU A 100 -19.46 -3.72 -5.63
N ALA A 101 -18.79 -4.79 -5.18
CA ALA A 101 -17.40 -5.07 -5.57
C ALA A 101 -17.28 -5.29 -7.08
N ALA A 102 -18.20 -6.04 -7.69
CA ALA A 102 -18.24 -6.23 -9.13
C ALA A 102 -18.49 -4.91 -9.88
N ALA A 103 -19.47 -4.11 -9.45
CA ALA A 103 -19.76 -2.81 -10.07
C ALA A 103 -18.58 -1.84 -10.00
N TYR A 104 -17.87 -1.79 -8.86
CA TYR A 104 -16.64 -1.02 -8.73
C TYR A 104 -15.54 -1.54 -9.66
N PHE A 105 -15.33 -2.86 -9.71
CA PHE A 105 -14.31 -3.46 -10.56
C PHE A 105 -14.56 -3.14 -12.04
N ASP A 106 -15.81 -3.27 -12.50
CA ASP A 106 -16.22 -2.93 -13.87
C ASP A 106 -15.99 -1.44 -14.17
N LEU A 107 -16.33 -0.56 -13.23
CA LEU A 107 -16.06 0.88 -13.35
C LEU A 107 -14.56 1.17 -13.45
N TYR A 108 -13.74 0.51 -12.63
CA TYR A 108 -12.30 0.67 -12.58
C TYR A 108 -11.62 0.16 -13.88
N GLU A 109 -12.03 -0.99 -14.40
CA GLU A 109 -11.61 -1.50 -15.73
C GLU A 109 -12.03 -0.55 -16.87
N HIS A 110 -13.23 0.02 -16.79
CA HIS A 110 -13.70 0.97 -17.80
C HIS A 110 -12.89 2.27 -17.80
N ILE A 111 -12.64 2.84 -16.62
CA ILE A 111 -11.97 4.14 -16.47
C ILE A 111 -10.48 4.06 -16.75
N ARG A 112 -9.77 2.98 -16.36
CA ARG A 112 -8.32 2.89 -16.56
C ARG A 112 -7.89 2.90 -18.04
N VAL A 113 -8.80 2.50 -18.94
CA VAL A 113 -8.57 2.54 -20.39
C VAL A 113 -8.79 3.96 -20.95
N GLN A 114 -9.48 4.84 -20.21
CA GLN A 114 -9.70 6.23 -20.60
C GLN A 114 -8.54 7.13 -20.14
N THR A 115 -8.04 7.99 -21.03
CA THR A 115 -6.89 8.86 -20.75
C THR A 115 -7.23 10.03 -19.82
N GLN A 116 -8.47 10.52 -19.83
CA GLN A 116 -8.86 11.75 -19.12
C GLN A 116 -9.12 11.53 -17.61
N TYR A 117 -9.55 10.33 -17.22
CA TYR A 117 -9.97 10.03 -15.85
C TYR A 117 -9.18 8.88 -15.22
N ASN A 118 -8.03 8.52 -15.81
CA ASN A 118 -7.18 7.47 -15.29
C ASN A 118 -6.84 7.73 -13.82
N ASN A 119 -7.02 6.71 -12.97
CA ASN A 119 -6.80 6.78 -11.51
C ASN A 119 -7.67 7.81 -10.74
N TYR A 120 -8.83 8.21 -11.26
CA TYR A 120 -9.72 9.14 -10.55
C TYR A 120 -10.42 8.50 -9.34
N PHE A 121 -10.90 7.25 -9.47
CA PHE A 121 -11.46 6.47 -8.37
C PHE A 121 -10.45 5.41 -7.92
N GLY A 122 -10.21 5.33 -6.61
CA GLY A 122 -9.32 4.35 -6.00
C GLY A 122 -10.03 3.54 -4.91
N LEU A 123 -9.26 2.74 -4.18
CA LEU A 123 -9.76 1.76 -3.18
C LEU A 123 -10.21 2.36 -1.83
N ARG A 124 -10.39 3.68 -1.74
CA ARG A 124 -10.70 4.37 -0.48
C ARG A 124 -12.21 4.58 -0.28
#